data_AF-A0A1J5H5M0-F1
#
_entry.id   AF-A0A1J5H5M0-F1
#
_cell.length_a   1.000
_cell.length_b   1.000
_cell.length_c   1.000
_cell.angle_alpha   90.00
_cell.angle_beta   90.00
_cell.angle_gamma   90.00
#
_symmetry.space_group_name_H-M   'P 1'
#
loop_
_entity.id
_entity.type
_entity.pdbx_description
1 polymer ?
#
loop_
_entity_poly.entity_id
_entity_poly.type
_entity_poly.pdbx_seq_one_letter_code
_entity_poly.pdbx_strand_id
1 'polypeptide(L)' 'MVAAELISTLKGLSRLDKFHIVQILISELAQQETSLIEPNQSYPVWSPYDAFDAADTMLKVLQDDKARDHG' A
#
# COMPACT_ATOMS: atom_id res chain seq x y z
N MET A 1 2.05 17.00 21.27
CA MET A 1 2.81 17.72 20.22
C MET A 1 4.04 16.88 19.90
N VAL A 2 4.38 16.62 18.63
CA VAL A 2 5.53 15.78 18.28
C VAL A 2 6.82 16.54 18.52
N ALA A 3 7.82 15.89 19.13
CA ALA A 3 9.11 16.51 19.41
C ALA A 3 9.82 16.94 18.11
N ALA A 4 10.37 18.15 18.07
CA ALA A 4 11.05 18.69 16.89
C ALA A 4 12.26 17.84 16.48
N GLU A 5 12.98 17.28 17.46
CA GLU A 5 14.10 16.36 17.24
C GLU A 5 13.67 15.10 16.50
N LEU A 6 12.51 14.53 16.86
CA LEU A 6 11.95 13.35 16.18
C LEU A 6 11.63 13.67 14.71
N ILE A 7 11.04 14.83 14.43
CA ILE A 7 10.77 15.26 13.05
C ILE A 7 12.05 15.43 12.25
N SER A 8 13.10 15.99 12.86
CA SER A 8 14.41 16.13 12.23
C SER A 8 15.01 14.76 11.88
N THR A 9 14.98 13.81 12.83
CA THR A 9 15.46 12.44 12.62
C THR A 9 14.70 11.75 11.50
N LEU A 10 13.37 11.80 11.50
CA LEU A 10 12.54 11.19 10.46
C LEU A 10 12.79 11.79 9.07
N LYS A 11 13.08 13.09 8.98
CA LYS A 11 13.42 13.76 7.72
C LYS A 11 14.76 13.28 7.15
N GLY A 12 15.74 12.95 8.00
CA GLY A 12 17.06 12.47 7.61
C GLY A 12 17.10 11.03 7.06
N LEU A 13 16.03 10.25 7.25
CA LEU A 13 15.98 8.85 6.81
C LEU A 13 15.92 8.69 5.29
N SER A 14 16.40 7.54 4.81
CA SER A 14 16.24 7.14 3.41
C SER A 14 14.76 6.97 3.05
N ARG A 15 14.43 6.99 1.75
CA ARG A 15 13.06 6.75 1.29
C ARG A 15 12.54 5.39 1.77
N LEU A 16 13.38 4.36 1.70
CA LEU A 16 13.02 3.00 2.12
C LEU A 16 12.69 2.96 3.63
N ASP A 17 13.54 3.53 4.46
CA ASP A 17 13.37 3.51 5.92
C ASP A 17 12.13 4.30 6.35
N LYS A 18 11.83 5.41 5.66
CA LYS A 18 10.59 6.16 5.88
C LYS A 18 9.36 5.29 5.61
N PHE A 19 9.33 4.57 4.50
CA PHE A 19 8.23 3.65 4.20
C PHE A 19 8.13 2.52 5.21
N HIS A 20 9.27 1.98 5.65
CA HIS A 20 9.28 0.93 6.66
C HIS A 20 8.69 1.39 7.99
N ILE A 21 9.05 2.58 8.47
CA ILE A 21 8.47 3.16 9.69
C ILE A 21 6.96 3.39 9.53
N VAL A 22 6.53 3.95 8.39
CA VAL A 22 5.10 4.15 8.12
C VAL A 22 4.34 2.82 8.15
N GLN A 23 4.91 1.76 7.58
CA GLN A 23 4.30 0.43 7.59
C GLN A 23 4.16 -0.12 9.01
N ILE A 24 5.18 0.02 9.85
CA ILE A 24 5.12 -0.39 11.27
C ILE A 24 3.98 0.35 11.97
N LEU A 25 3.97 1.70 11.87
CA LEU A 25 2.98 2.53 12.56
C LEU A 25 1.55 2.23 12.10
N ILE A 26 1.31 2.06 10.80
CA ILE A 26 -0.01 1.69 10.27
C ILE A 26 -0.44 0.32 10.79
N SER A 27 0.49 -0.64 10.85
CA SER A 27 0.19 -1.99 11.32
C SER A 27 -0.15 -2.02 12.81
N GLU A 28 0.53 -1.19 13.62
CA GLU A 28 0.23 -1.03 15.05
C GLU A 28 -1.14 -0.39 15.27
N LEU A 29 -1.46 0.68 14.52
CA LEU A 29 -2.75 1.34 14.59
C LEU A 29 -3.89 0.39 14.21
N ALA A 30 -3.74 -0.36 13.11
CA ALA A 30 -4.74 -1.33 12.68
C ALA A 30 -4.99 -2.44 13.72
N GLN A 31 -3.97 -2.84 14.49
CA GLN A 31 -4.12 -3.83 15.56
C GLN A 31 -4.85 -3.27 16.80
N GLN A 32 -4.74 -1.96 17.05
CA GLN A 32 -5.44 -1.29 18.14
C GLN A 32 -6.92 -1.06 17.82
N GLU A 33 -7.25 -0.92 16.53
CA GLU A 33 -8.62 -0.80 16.02
C GLU A 33 -9.30 -2.18 16.03
N THR A 34 -9.71 -2.63 17.21
CA THR A 34 -10.35 -3.94 17.45
C THR A 34 -11.78 -4.05 16.91
N SER A 35 -12.36 -2.95 16.42
CA SER A 35 -13.71 -2.91 15.82
C SER A 35 -13.75 -2.17 14.48
N LEU A 36 -12.77 -2.41 13.60
CA LEU A 36 -12.74 -1.82 12.25
C LEU A 36 -14.04 -2.01 11.44
N ILE A 37 -14.71 -3.14 11.67
CA ILE A 37 -15.97 -3.51 11.01
C ILE A 37 -17.09 -3.50 12.04
N GLU A 38 -17.86 -2.43 12.04
CA GLU A 38 -19.04 -2.30 12.87
C GLU A 38 -20.18 -3.18 12.30
N PRO A 39 -20.90 -3.94 13.14
CA PRO A 39 -22.08 -4.68 12.71
C PRO A 39 -23.10 -3.73 12.04
N ASN A 40 -23.70 -4.16 10.94
CA ASN A 40 -24.69 -3.40 10.16
C ASN A 40 -24.15 -2.14 9.43
N GLN A 41 -22.83 -1.99 9.28
CA GLN A 41 -22.23 -0.95 8.43
C GLN A 41 -21.96 -1.50 7.02
N SER A 42 -22.33 -0.72 6.00
CA SER A 42 -22.01 -1.04 4.61
C SER A 42 -20.72 -0.32 4.22
N TYR A 43 -19.64 -1.07 4.12
CA TYR A 43 -18.35 -0.54 3.68
C TYR A 43 -18.30 -0.51 2.14
N PRO A 44 -17.80 0.57 1.52
CA PRO A 44 -17.60 0.58 0.09
C PRO A 44 -16.64 -0.55 -0.27
N VAL A 45 -17.03 -1.40 -1.20
CA VAL A 45 -16.12 -2.38 -1.76
C VAL A 45 -15.06 -1.60 -2.52
N TRP A 46 -13.85 -1.51 -1.97
CA TRP A 46 -12.65 -1.12 -2.72
C TRP A 46 -12.29 -2.28 -3.65
N SER A 47 -13.19 -2.57 -4.58
CA SER A 47 -12.91 -3.46 -5.68
C SER A 47 -12.11 -2.64 -6.69
N PRO A 48 -11.09 -3.23 -7.33
CA PRO A 48 -10.28 -2.59 -8.36
C PRO A 48 -11.07 -2.35 -9.66
N TYR A 49 -12.38 -2.06 -9.58
CA TYR A 49 -13.22 -1.73 -10.74
C TYR A 49 -12.70 -0.50 -11.51
N ASP A 50 -11.87 0.34 -10.87
CA ASP A 50 -11.17 1.45 -11.52
C ASP A 50 -9.63 1.27 -11.61
N ALA A 51 -9.09 0.09 -11.29
CA ALA A 51 -7.65 -0.20 -11.41
C ALA A 51 -7.30 -0.80 -12.78
N PHE A 52 -7.78 -0.16 -13.86
CA PHE A 52 -7.47 -0.55 -15.24
C PHE A 52 -5.96 -0.71 -15.46
N ASP A 53 -5.15 0.12 -14.81
CA ASP A 53 -3.69 0.09 -14.87
C ASP A 53 -3.09 -1.26 -14.43
N ALA A 54 -3.71 -1.94 -13.44
CA ALA A 54 -3.22 -3.24 -12.96
C ALA A 54 -3.53 -4.35 -13.97
N ALA A 55 -4.73 -4.35 -14.55
CA ALA A 55 -5.13 -5.30 -15.59
C ALA A 55 -4.30 -5.11 -16.86
N ASP A 56 -4.08 -3.86 -17.29
CA ASP A 56 -3.25 -3.53 -18.45
C ASP A 56 -1.78 -3.93 -18.24
N THR A 57 -1.25 -3.73 -17.03
CA THR A 57 0.10 -4.17 -16.69
C THR A 57 0.22 -5.70 -16.79
N MET A 58 -0.76 -6.45 -16.26
CA MET A 58 -0.76 -7.92 -16.34
C MET A 58 -0.87 -8.40 -17.81
N LEU A 59 -1.72 -7.76 -18.61
CA LEU A 59 -1.87 -8.11 -20.03
C LEU A 59 -0.57 -7.88 -20.82
N LYS A 60 0.11 -6.77 -20.56
CA LYS A 60 1.40 -6.45 -21.19
C LYS A 60 2.47 -7.49 -20.85
N VAL A 61 2.57 -7.88 -19.59
CA VAL A 61 3.52 -8.91 -19.13
C VAL A 61 3.29 -10.24 -19.86
N LEU A 62 2.03 -10.66 -20.01
CA LEU A 62 1.68 -11.89 -20.73
C LEU A 62 2.00 -11.83 -22.23
N GLN A 63 1.81 -10.68 -22.86
CA GLN A 63 2.17 -10.47 -24.27
C GLN A 63 3.68 -10.50 -24.48
N ASP A 64 4.44 -9.84 -23.59
CA ASP A 64 5.89 -9.84 -23.62
C ASP A 64 6.46 -11.26 -23.42
N ASP A 65 5.84 -12.07 -22.55
CA ASP A 65 6.23 -13.47 -22.33
C ASP A 65 5.95 -14.34 -23.57
N LYS A 66 4.76 -14.20 -24.16
CA LYS A 66 4.39 -14.92 -25.41
C LYS A 66 5.30 -14.55 -26.59
N ALA A 67 5.71 -13.29 -26.69
CA ALA A 67 6.63 -12.85 -27.73
C ALA A 67 8.04 -13.44 -27.56
N ARG A 68 8.43 -13.78 -26.33
CA ARG A 68 9.73 -14.40 -26.01
C ARG A 68 9.74 -15.91 -26.23
N ASP A 69 8.59 -16.57 -26.08
CA ASP A 69 8.43 -18.02 -26.29
C ASP A 69 8.27 -18.42 -27.78
N HIS A 70 8.03 -17.44 -28.67
CA HIS A 70 7.90 -17.65 -30.12
C HIS A 70 9.05 -17.03 -30.95
N GLY A 71 10.20 -16.75 -30.31
CA GLY A 71 11.41 -16.20 -30.93
C GLY A 71 12.58 -17.19 -31.01
#